data_AF-A0AA48I7G4-F1
#
_entry.id   AF-A0AA48I7G4-F1
#
_cell.length_a   1.000
_cell.length_b   1.000
_cell.length_c   1.000
_cell.angle_alpha   90.00
_cell.angle_beta   90.00
_cell.angle_gamma   90.00
#
_symmetry.space_group_name_H-M   'P 1'
#
loop_
_entity.id
_entity.type
_entity.pdbx_description
1 polymer ?
#
loop_
_entity_poly.entity_id
_entity_poly.type
_entity_poly.pdbx_seq_one_letter_code
_entity_poly.pdbx_strand_id
1 'polypeptide(L)'
;MLVLGTELDLTQSFWSREIQWWLNEQSVESFPNHQSKMAEIDRAYRKQHLFQNAKSKGGKKVATKTRRWYKDVGLGFKTPFEAINGTYIDKKCPFTGDVSIRGRILSGVVHSTKMTNTIIVRRDYLHFIPKYRRYEKRHKNLAAHLSPAFRVEAGDNVTVGQCRPLSKTVRFNVLRVAKSKAAKGFSKF
;
A
#
# COMPACT_ATOMS: atom_id res chain seq x y z
N MET A 1 -58.90 -54.01 -0.99
CA MET A 1 -58.10 -53.87 0.24
C MET A 1 -56.85 -53.10 -0.13
N LEU A 2 -56.60 -52.04 0.64
CA LEU A 2 -55.59 -50.99 0.48
C LEU A 2 -54.18 -51.52 0.19
N VAL A 3 -53.43 -50.86 -0.69
CA VAL A 3 -52.13 -50.24 -0.36
C VAL A 3 -51.92 -49.04 -1.31
N LEU A 4 -51.99 -47.84 -0.75
CA LEU A 4 -51.41 -46.62 -1.31
C LEU A 4 -49.91 -46.66 -0.98
N GLY A 5 -49.04 -46.50 -1.98
CA GLY A 5 -47.59 -46.52 -1.82
C GLY A 5 -46.92 -45.57 -2.79
N THR A 6 -46.45 -44.45 -2.26
CA THR A 6 -45.85 -43.27 -2.89
C THR A 6 -44.53 -43.56 -3.62
N GLU A 7 -44.49 -43.35 -4.94
CA GLU A 7 -43.25 -43.10 -5.70
C GLU A 7 -43.07 -41.59 -5.89
N LEU A 8 -42.45 -40.94 -4.92
CA LEU A 8 -42.02 -39.53 -5.01
C LEU A 8 -40.76 -39.37 -4.16
N ASP A 9 -39.63 -39.95 -4.56
CA ASP A 9 -38.37 -39.76 -3.80
C ASP A 9 -37.10 -39.99 -4.65
N LEU A 10 -37.02 -39.42 -5.86
CA LEU A 10 -35.74 -39.43 -6.61
C LEU A 10 -35.38 -38.11 -7.33
N THR A 11 -36.16 -37.03 -7.16
CA THR A 11 -35.85 -35.74 -7.79
C THR A 11 -35.43 -34.62 -6.82
N GLN A 12 -35.44 -34.87 -5.50
CA GLN A 12 -35.02 -33.86 -4.50
C GLN A 12 -33.58 -34.00 -3.98
N SER A 13 -32.85 -35.09 -4.28
CA SER A 13 -31.48 -35.30 -3.79
C SER A 13 -30.36 -34.79 -4.73
N PHE A 14 -30.67 -34.53 -6.00
CA PHE A 14 -29.70 -33.99 -6.97
C PHE A 14 -29.63 -32.46 -6.95
N TRP A 15 -30.78 -31.80 -6.86
CA TRP A 15 -30.86 -30.32 -6.81
C TRP A 15 -30.34 -29.72 -5.49
N SER A 16 -30.31 -30.48 -4.40
CA SER A 16 -29.78 -29.99 -3.12
C SER A 16 -28.24 -30.01 -3.06
N ARG A 17 -27.58 -30.88 -3.85
CA ARG A 17 -26.12 -30.95 -3.93
C ARG A 17 -25.52 -29.91 -4.89
N GLU A 18 -26.21 -29.59 -6.00
CA GLU A 18 -25.78 -28.52 -6.92
C GLU A 18 -25.89 -27.13 -6.30
N ILE A 19 -26.94 -26.86 -5.50
CA ILE A 19 -27.12 -25.57 -4.83
C ILE A 19 -26.10 -25.39 -3.69
N GLN A 20 -25.76 -26.45 -2.95
CA GLN A 20 -24.69 -26.40 -1.95
C GLN A 20 -23.30 -26.24 -2.60
N TRP A 21 -23.06 -26.81 -3.77
CA TRP A 21 -21.82 -26.59 -4.52
C TRP A 21 -21.71 -25.13 -4.99
N TRP A 22 -22.79 -24.57 -5.53
CA TRP A 22 -22.84 -23.18 -6.01
C TRP A 22 -22.69 -22.13 -4.89
N LEU A 23 -23.29 -22.37 -3.72
CA LEU A 23 -23.13 -21.50 -2.54
C LEU A 23 -21.73 -21.61 -1.91
N ASN A 24 -21.06 -22.76 -2.03
CA ASN A 24 -19.69 -22.92 -1.56
C ASN A 24 -18.66 -22.31 -2.52
N GLU A 25 -19.00 -22.23 -3.81
CA GLU A 25 -18.17 -21.65 -4.87
C GLU A 25 -18.16 -20.11 -4.87
N GLN A 26 -19.16 -19.47 -4.26
CA GLN A 26 -19.17 -18.01 -4.03
C GLN A 26 -18.33 -17.53 -2.83
N SER A 27 -17.75 -18.44 -2.05
CA SER A 27 -16.95 -18.08 -0.87
C SER A 27 -15.42 -18.15 -1.09
N VAL A 28 -14.98 -18.51 -2.30
CA VAL A 28 -13.55 -18.62 -2.64
C VAL A 28 -13.20 -17.85 -3.92
N GLU A 29 -13.79 -16.67 -4.12
CA GLU A 29 -13.08 -15.63 -4.87
C GLU A 29 -12.05 -14.98 -3.93
N SER A 30 -11.03 -15.76 -3.60
CA SER A 30 -9.74 -15.18 -3.23
C SER A 30 -9.29 -14.38 -4.44
N PHE A 31 -9.48 -13.06 -4.39
CA PHE A 31 -8.89 -12.11 -5.33
C PHE A 31 -7.49 -12.61 -5.68
N PRO A 32 -7.18 -12.84 -6.98
CA PRO A 32 -5.90 -13.37 -7.36
C PRO A 32 -4.85 -12.46 -6.74
N ASN A 33 -4.05 -13.08 -5.86
CA ASN A 33 -2.96 -12.43 -5.18
C ASN A 33 -1.97 -12.00 -6.28
N HIS A 34 -2.16 -10.79 -6.81
CA HIS A 34 -1.39 -10.20 -7.90
C HIS A 34 -0.01 -9.78 -7.35
N GLN A 35 0.71 -10.74 -6.78
CA GLN A 35 1.84 -10.48 -5.90
C GLN A 35 3.16 -11.03 -6.43
N SER A 36 3.21 -11.52 -7.67
CA SER A 36 4.46 -12.01 -8.25
C SER A 36 4.64 -11.64 -9.73
N LYS A 37 4.40 -10.37 -10.09
CA LYS A 37 4.82 -9.84 -11.41
C LYS A 37 5.05 -8.32 -11.39
N MET A 38 5.94 -7.84 -10.51
CA MET A 38 6.41 -6.43 -10.54
C MET A 38 7.93 -6.31 -10.42
N ALA A 39 8.69 -7.22 -11.05
CA ALA A 39 10.14 -7.07 -11.12
C ALA A 39 10.62 -6.39 -12.41
N GLU A 40 9.90 -6.48 -13.53
CA GLU A 40 10.46 -5.99 -14.79
C GLU A 40 9.37 -5.66 -15.83
N ILE A 41 9.02 -4.39 -15.94
CA ILE A 41 8.20 -3.83 -17.05
C ILE A 41 9.01 -2.81 -17.87
N ASP A 42 10.16 -2.37 -17.36
CA ASP A 42 11.02 -1.40 -18.02
C ASP A 42 12.15 -2.09 -18.79
N ARG A 43 12.57 -1.47 -19.91
CA ARG A 43 13.68 -1.92 -20.76
C ARG A 43 15.04 -1.96 -20.04
N ALA A 44 15.16 -1.34 -18.87
CA ALA A 44 16.41 -1.24 -18.12
C ALA A 44 16.35 -2.04 -16.82
N TYR A 45 17.32 -2.94 -16.64
CA TYR A 45 17.49 -3.72 -15.42
C TYR A 45 17.69 -2.80 -14.20
N ARG A 46 16.81 -2.94 -13.20
CA ARG A 46 16.87 -2.16 -11.96
C ARG A 46 17.62 -2.96 -10.89
N LYS A 47 18.55 -2.31 -10.19
CA LYS A 47 19.29 -2.88 -9.04
C LYS A 47 19.40 -1.87 -7.91
N GLN A 48 19.57 -2.37 -6.68
CA GLN A 48 19.97 -1.54 -5.54
C GLN A 48 21.45 -1.16 -5.67
N HIS A 49 21.93 -0.17 -4.90
CA HIS A 49 23.34 0.22 -4.85
C HIS A 49 24.24 -0.81 -4.14
N LEU A 50 23.67 -1.90 -3.63
CA LEU A 50 24.43 -3.02 -3.09
C LEU A 50 24.92 -3.94 -4.20
N PHE A 51 26.18 -4.38 -4.09
CA PHE A 51 26.72 -5.43 -4.93
C PHE A 51 26.10 -6.79 -4.56
N GLN A 52 25.25 -7.32 -5.43
CA GLN A 52 24.51 -8.57 -5.19
C GLN A 52 25.35 -9.82 -5.48
N ASN A 53 26.25 -9.76 -6.46
CA ASN A 53 27.00 -10.91 -6.97
C ASN A 53 28.29 -11.19 -6.17
N ALA A 54 28.22 -11.07 -4.84
CA ALA A 54 29.35 -11.39 -3.98
C ALA A 54 29.51 -12.92 -3.86
N LYS A 55 30.65 -13.44 -4.30
CA LYS A 55 31.00 -14.86 -4.08
C LYS A 55 31.18 -15.11 -2.57
N SER A 56 30.67 -16.23 -2.05
CA SER A 56 30.93 -16.62 -0.66
C SER A 56 32.41 -16.93 -0.49
N LYS A 57 33.10 -16.18 0.39
CA LYS A 57 34.45 -16.54 0.83
C LYS A 57 34.33 -17.58 1.93
N GLY A 58 34.92 -18.77 1.71
CA GLY A 58 34.81 -19.93 2.58
C GLY A 58 33.56 -20.74 2.28
N GLY A 59 33.73 -22.04 1.95
CA GLY A 59 32.74 -22.96 1.38
C GLY A 59 31.48 -23.27 2.22
N LYS A 60 31.07 -22.39 3.13
CA LYS A 60 29.75 -22.43 3.74
C LYS A 60 28.75 -21.92 2.70
N LYS A 61 27.83 -22.80 2.27
CA LYS A 61 26.63 -22.40 1.51
C LYS A 61 25.79 -21.48 2.41
N VAL A 62 26.04 -20.17 2.33
CA VAL A 62 25.24 -19.19 3.04
C VAL A 62 23.83 -19.28 2.46
N ALA A 63 22.84 -19.63 3.29
CA ALA A 63 21.45 -19.70 2.89
C ALA A 63 21.07 -18.43 2.10
N THR A 64 20.42 -18.64 0.96
CA THR A 64 20.09 -17.64 -0.09
C THR A 64 19.08 -16.59 0.40
N LYS A 65 19.33 -15.91 1.52
CA LYS A 65 18.65 -14.65 1.81
C LYS A 65 19.31 -13.60 0.92
N THR A 66 18.64 -13.23 -0.15
CA THR A 66 19.07 -12.13 -1.03
C THR A 66 19.44 -10.93 -0.17
N ARG A 67 20.71 -10.53 -0.20
CA ARG A 67 21.20 -9.38 0.56
C ARG A 67 20.47 -8.15 0.05
N ARG A 68 19.62 -7.56 0.88
CA ARG A 68 18.86 -6.35 0.59
C ARG A 68 19.36 -5.21 1.44
N TRP A 69 19.59 -4.06 0.82
CA TRP A 69 19.90 -2.85 1.58
C TRP A 69 18.61 -2.18 2.03
N TYR A 70 18.55 -1.89 3.32
CA TYR A 70 17.54 -1.04 3.94
C TYR A 70 18.23 -0.18 4.99
N LYS A 71 17.61 0.94 5.34
CA LYS A 71 18.04 1.82 6.42
C LYS A 71 16.86 2.21 7.29
N ASP A 72 17.18 2.54 8.54
CA ASP A 72 16.27 3.31 9.37
C ASP A 72 16.30 4.78 8.94
N VAL A 73 15.12 5.38 8.88
CA VAL A 73 14.93 6.79 8.53
C VAL A 73 15.14 7.68 9.75
N GLY A 74 15.05 7.12 10.96
CA GLY A 74 15.07 7.86 12.21
C GLY A 74 13.73 8.55 12.49
N LEU A 75 13.73 9.54 13.38
CA LEU A 75 12.54 10.32 13.77
C LEU A 75 11.41 9.48 14.39
N GLY A 76 11.73 8.29 14.95
CA GLY A 76 10.78 7.41 15.62
C GLY A 76 9.86 6.60 14.70
N PHE A 77 10.12 6.59 13.39
CA PHE A 77 9.36 5.75 12.45
C PHE A 77 9.92 4.34 12.39
N LYS A 78 9.03 3.33 12.41
CA LYS A 78 9.42 1.93 12.21
C LYS A 78 9.62 1.65 10.73
N THR A 79 10.68 0.92 10.40
CA THR A 79 10.90 0.39 9.04
C THR A 79 9.80 -0.64 8.73
N PRO A 80 9.09 -0.53 7.59
CA PRO A 80 8.04 -1.48 7.25
C PRO A 80 8.64 -2.84 6.91
N PHE A 81 7.93 -3.92 7.28
CA PHE A 81 8.37 -5.29 7.00
C PHE A 81 8.61 -5.54 5.50
N GLU A 82 7.76 -4.97 4.65
CA GLU A 82 7.90 -5.05 3.19
C GLU A 82 9.18 -4.37 2.68
N ALA A 83 9.72 -3.36 3.36
CA ALA A 83 11.00 -2.76 2.97
C ALA A 83 12.19 -3.68 3.29
N ILE A 84 12.09 -4.49 4.36
CA ILE A 84 13.17 -5.38 4.81
C ILE A 84 13.21 -6.66 3.95
N ASN A 85 12.05 -7.26 3.69
CA ASN A 85 11.95 -8.57 3.02
C ASN A 85 11.41 -8.51 1.59
N GLY A 86 10.90 -7.35 1.15
CA GLY A 86 10.32 -7.20 -0.18
C GLY A 86 11.36 -7.23 -1.31
N THR A 87 10.88 -7.48 -2.52
CA THR A 87 11.71 -7.62 -3.73
C THR A 87 11.71 -6.38 -4.62
N TYR A 88 10.88 -5.37 -4.33
CA TYR A 88 10.77 -4.16 -5.14
C TYR A 88 12.09 -3.35 -5.14
N ILE A 89 12.35 -2.67 -6.25
CA ILE A 89 13.54 -1.81 -6.40
C ILE A 89 13.08 -0.38 -6.68
N ASP A 90 13.24 0.47 -5.68
CA ASP A 90 12.89 1.88 -5.76
C ASP A 90 14.00 2.75 -5.15
N LYS A 91 14.61 3.59 -5.98
CA LYS A 91 15.67 4.53 -5.59
C LYS A 91 15.13 5.74 -4.83
N LYS A 92 13.84 6.04 -4.95
CA LYS A 92 13.16 7.17 -4.32
C LYS A 92 12.59 6.81 -2.94
N CYS A 93 12.58 5.54 -2.57
CA CYS A 93 12.11 5.06 -1.28
C CYS A 93 12.98 5.61 -0.13
N PRO A 94 12.39 6.06 0.99
CA PRO A 94 13.16 6.52 2.14
C PRO A 94 13.86 5.39 2.91
N PHE A 95 13.37 4.14 2.82
CA PHE A 95 13.94 3.00 3.54
C PHE A 95 14.97 2.22 2.72
N THR A 96 14.73 2.01 1.43
CA THR A 96 15.56 1.14 0.57
C THR A 96 16.33 1.92 -0.49
N GLY A 97 16.17 3.24 -0.54
CA GLY A 97 16.92 4.15 -1.40
C GLY A 97 17.71 5.19 -0.63
N ASP A 98 18.46 6.01 -1.36
CA ASP A 98 19.31 7.06 -0.79
C ASP A 98 18.55 8.40 -0.59
N VAL A 99 17.27 8.32 -0.21
CA VAL A 99 16.49 9.52 0.10
C VAL A 99 16.56 9.78 1.59
N SER A 100 17.02 10.98 1.97
CA SER A 100 16.96 11.46 3.35
C SER A 100 15.70 12.27 3.59
N ILE A 101 15.08 12.02 4.74
CA ILE A 101 13.93 12.78 5.22
C ILE A 101 14.45 13.90 6.12
N ARG A 102 13.99 15.12 5.89
CA ARG A 102 14.44 16.31 6.61
C ARG A 102 13.39 17.40 6.63
N GLY A 103 13.35 18.18 7.69
CA GLY A 103 12.44 19.33 7.81
C GLY A 103 11.04 18.91 8.24
N ARG A 104 10.04 19.27 7.45
CA ARG A 104 8.63 19.19 7.85
C ARG A 104 8.08 17.76 7.73
N ILE A 105 7.38 17.31 8.77
CA ILE A 105 6.55 16.10 8.75
C ILE A 105 5.09 16.57 8.78
N LEU A 106 4.29 16.08 7.83
CA LEU A 106 2.90 16.49 7.67
C LEU A 106 2.00 15.25 7.68
N SER A 107 0.81 15.38 8.26
CA SER A 107 -0.27 14.40 8.15
C SER A 107 -1.34 14.89 7.18
N GLY A 108 -1.97 13.99 6.44
CA GLY A 108 -3.09 14.32 5.56
C GLY A 108 -3.80 13.09 5.03
N VAL A 109 -4.88 13.31 4.28
CA VAL A 109 -5.72 12.26 3.71
C VAL A 109 -5.32 12.01 2.26
N VAL A 110 -5.28 10.76 1.85
CA VAL A 110 -5.00 10.40 0.45
C VAL A 110 -6.20 10.73 -0.42
N HIS A 111 -6.01 11.63 -1.38
CA HIS A 111 -7.06 12.03 -2.31
C HIS A 111 -7.09 11.14 -3.55
N SER A 112 -5.93 10.84 -4.13
CA SER A 112 -5.84 9.98 -5.31
C SER A 112 -4.53 9.21 -5.40
N THR A 113 -4.64 7.98 -5.91
CA THR A 113 -3.54 7.00 -6.09
C THR A 113 -3.33 6.64 -7.56
N LYS A 114 -3.80 7.48 -8.49
CA LYS A 114 -3.83 7.18 -9.94
C LYS A 114 -2.45 7.18 -10.61
N MET A 115 -1.45 7.79 -9.98
CA MET A 115 -0.10 7.92 -10.54
C MET A 115 0.79 6.76 -10.10
N THR A 116 1.80 6.44 -10.90
CA THR A 116 2.78 5.40 -10.55
C THR A 116 3.64 5.85 -9.36
N ASN A 117 3.58 5.08 -8.27
CA ASN A 117 4.37 5.30 -7.04
C ASN A 117 4.29 6.73 -6.49
N THR A 118 3.22 7.47 -6.76
CA THR A 118 3.01 8.83 -6.29
C THR A 118 1.55 9.01 -5.94
N ILE A 119 1.29 9.66 -4.81
CA ILE A 119 -0.05 9.95 -4.33
C ILE A 119 -0.25 11.45 -4.17
N ILE A 120 -1.50 11.88 -4.33
CA ILE A 120 -1.91 13.24 -3.96
C ILE A 120 -2.51 13.18 -2.57
N VAL A 121 -1.88 13.86 -1.62
CA VAL A 121 -2.37 14.00 -0.26
C VAL A 121 -3.02 15.37 -0.13
N ARG A 122 -4.24 15.39 0.40
CA ARG A 122 -5.00 16.59 0.67
C ARG A 122 -4.95 16.90 2.16
N ARG A 123 -4.68 18.17 2.48
CA ARG A 123 -4.74 18.70 3.84
C ARG A 123 -5.79 19.79 3.87
N ASP A 124 -6.89 19.52 4.54
CA ASP A 124 -7.91 20.52 4.82
C ASP A 124 -7.55 21.26 6.13
N TYR A 125 -7.72 22.57 6.16
CA TYR A 125 -7.48 23.41 7.32
C TYR A 125 -8.46 24.59 7.34
N LEU A 126 -8.69 25.13 8.53
CA LEU A 126 -9.55 26.28 8.73
C LEU A 126 -8.69 27.54 8.74
N HIS A 127 -8.98 28.48 7.85
CA HIS A 127 -8.34 29.78 7.83
C HIS A 127 -9.23 30.80 8.57
N PHE A 128 -8.65 31.58 9.48
CA PHE A 128 -9.39 32.57 10.27
C PHE A 128 -9.47 33.89 9.52
N ILE A 129 -10.67 34.48 9.43
CA ILE A 129 -10.88 35.81 8.84
C ILE A 129 -11.05 36.84 9.99
N PRO A 130 -10.03 37.70 10.25
CA PRO A 130 -10.04 38.58 11.41
C PRO A 130 -11.23 39.55 11.45
N LYS A 131 -11.63 40.09 10.29
CA LYS A 131 -12.73 41.06 10.18
C LYS A 131 -14.07 40.50 10.67
N TYR A 132 -14.36 39.24 10.36
CA TYR A 132 -15.66 38.63 10.65
C TYR A 132 -15.63 37.65 11.83
N ARG A 133 -14.45 37.41 12.42
CA ARG A 133 -14.23 36.42 13.50
C ARG A 133 -14.78 35.02 13.16
N ARG A 134 -14.76 34.65 11.88
CA ARG A 134 -15.25 33.35 11.35
C ARG A 134 -14.10 32.59 10.69
N TYR A 135 -14.28 31.27 10.55
CA TYR A 135 -13.35 30.40 9.85
C TYR A 135 -13.89 30.01 8.47
N GLU A 136 -13.02 29.96 7.47
CA GLU A 136 -13.30 29.40 6.15
C GLU A 136 -12.53 28.08 5.95
N LYS A 137 -13.13 27.14 5.22
CA LYS A 137 -12.48 25.86 4.87
C LYS A 137 -11.56 26.08 3.66
N ARG A 138 -10.27 25.80 3.82
CA ARG A 138 -9.29 25.77 2.72
C ARG A 138 -8.64 24.41 2.64
N HIS A 139 -8.11 24.07 1.47
CA HIS A 139 -7.35 22.85 1.28
C HIS A 139 -6.07 23.11 0.51
N LYS A 140 -5.05 22.28 0.76
CA LYS A 140 -3.82 22.23 -0.02
C LYS A 140 -3.57 20.80 -0.45
N ASN A 141 -3.27 20.63 -1.73
CA ASN A 141 -2.85 19.36 -2.30
C ASN A 141 -1.32 19.33 -2.32
N LEU A 142 -0.76 18.20 -1.90
CA LEU A 142 0.67 17.93 -1.97
C LEU A 142 0.89 16.62 -2.74
N ALA A 143 1.95 16.56 -3.54
CA ALA A 143 2.37 15.33 -4.18
C ALA A 143 3.42 14.65 -3.30
N ALA A 144 3.17 13.39 -2.96
CA ALA A 144 4.08 12.58 -2.17
C ALA A 144 4.46 11.29 -2.91
N HIS A 145 5.74 10.93 -2.87
CA HIS A 145 6.21 9.64 -3.38
C HIS A 145 5.74 8.52 -2.46
N LEU A 146 5.12 7.50 -3.03
CA LEU A 146 4.70 6.30 -2.35
C LEU A 146 5.71 5.19 -2.65
N SER A 147 6.40 4.73 -1.60
CA SER A 147 7.22 3.53 -1.73
C SER A 147 6.32 2.31 -1.94
N PRO A 148 6.71 1.34 -2.79
CA PRO A 148 5.95 0.10 -2.98
C PRO A 148 5.80 -0.79 -1.72
N ALA A 149 6.45 -0.44 -0.60
CA ALA A 149 6.30 -1.11 0.69
C ALA A 149 5.00 -0.75 1.43
N PHE A 150 4.22 0.19 0.88
CA PHE A 150 2.96 0.62 1.45
C PHE A 150 1.85 0.40 0.45
N ARG A 151 0.83 -0.35 0.86
CA ARG A 151 -0.46 -0.44 0.18
C ARG A 151 -1.38 0.63 0.74
N VAL A 152 -1.82 1.52 -0.12
CA VAL A 152 -2.58 2.71 0.24
C VAL A 152 -3.80 2.82 -0.65
N GLU A 153 -4.94 3.10 -0.05
CA GLU A 153 -6.19 3.36 -0.74
C GLU A 153 -6.58 4.84 -0.60
N ALA A 154 -7.52 5.29 -1.44
CA ALA A 154 -8.05 6.64 -1.32
C ALA A 154 -8.84 6.77 0.00
N GLY A 155 -8.59 7.84 0.75
CA GLY A 155 -9.20 8.07 2.06
C GLY A 155 -8.38 7.62 3.26
N ASP A 156 -7.23 6.97 3.06
CA ASP A 156 -6.32 6.65 4.16
C ASP A 156 -5.66 7.91 4.75
N ASN A 157 -5.38 7.88 6.05
CA ASN A 157 -4.56 8.89 6.71
C ASN A 157 -3.08 8.53 6.56
N VAL A 158 -2.28 9.44 5.98
CA VAL A 158 -0.86 9.23 5.75
C VAL A 158 0.00 10.29 6.44
N THR A 159 1.12 9.85 6.96
CA THR A 159 2.20 10.73 7.44
C THR A 159 3.28 10.80 6.38
N VAL A 160 3.56 12.01 5.91
CA VAL A 160 4.56 12.30 4.90
C VAL A 160 5.71 13.12 5.48
N GLY A 161 6.93 12.80 5.08
CA GLY A 161 8.14 13.54 5.42
C GLY A 161 8.66 14.32 4.23
N GLN A 162 9.14 15.55 4.47
CA GLN A 162 9.82 16.34 3.47
C GLN A 162 11.13 15.66 3.05
N CYS A 163 11.44 15.71 1.76
CA CYS A 163 12.64 15.13 1.17
C CYS A 163 13.30 16.12 0.21
N ARG A 164 14.42 15.71 -0.41
CA ARG A 164 14.97 16.44 -1.55
C ARG A 164 13.98 16.43 -2.72
N PRO A 165 13.99 17.42 -3.63
CA PRO A 165 13.16 17.36 -4.82
C PRO A 165 13.40 16.07 -5.61
N LEU A 166 12.34 15.27 -5.82
CA LEU A 166 12.40 14.01 -6.57
C LEU A 166 11.83 14.13 -7.98
N SER A 167 10.93 15.10 -8.18
CA SER A 167 10.35 15.47 -9.47
C SER A 167 9.92 16.94 -9.42
N LYS A 168 9.25 17.43 -10.47
CA LYS A 168 8.73 18.80 -10.55
C LYS A 168 7.86 19.17 -9.34
N THR A 169 7.01 18.25 -8.88
CA THR A 169 6.04 18.50 -7.82
C THR A 169 6.33 17.71 -6.54
N VAL A 170 7.00 16.56 -6.64
CA VAL A 170 7.23 15.65 -5.50
C VAL A 170 8.43 16.11 -4.68
N ARG A 171 8.12 16.58 -3.47
CA ARG A 171 9.09 17.01 -2.44
C ARG A 171 8.82 16.36 -1.08
N PHE A 172 7.92 15.38 -1.05
CA PHE A 172 7.52 14.65 0.15
C PHE A 172 7.52 13.15 -0.16
N ASN A 173 7.80 12.33 0.86
CA ASN A 173 7.70 10.88 0.82
C ASN A 173 6.77 10.38 1.92
N VAL A 174 6.05 9.30 1.65
CA VAL A 174 5.23 8.61 2.66
C VAL A 174 6.12 7.85 3.63
N LEU A 175 5.88 8.03 4.93
CA LEU A 175 6.62 7.36 6.02
C LEU A 175 5.76 6.36 6.78
N ARG A 176 4.49 6.68 6.98
CA ARG A 176 3.54 5.85 7.72
C ARG A 176 2.16 5.97 7.12
N VAL A 177 1.46 4.85 7.06
CA VAL A 177 0.05 4.76 6.68
C VAL A 177 -0.74 4.38 7.91
N ALA A 178 -1.77 5.15 8.22
CA ALA A 178 -2.80 4.81 9.19
C ALA A 178 -4.07 4.47 8.39
N LYS A 179 -4.35 3.18 8.28
CA LYS A 179 -5.55 2.71 7.58
C LYS A 179 -6.78 3.20 8.33
N SER A 180 -7.65 3.94 7.64
CA SER A 180 -8.90 4.44 8.20
C SER A 180 -10.07 3.91 7.39
N LYS A 181 -11.02 3.22 8.04
CA LYS A 181 -12.30 2.89 7.40
C LYS A 181 -13.07 4.19 7.23
N ALA A 182 -13.37 4.53 5.98
CA ALA A 182 -13.85 5.84 5.55
C ALA A 182 -15.06 6.34 6.36
N ALA A 183 -14.88 7.43 7.11
CA ALA A 183 -15.96 8.34 7.44
C ALA A 183 -15.92 9.49 6.43
N LYS A 184 -17.04 9.78 5.76
CA LYS A 184 -17.19 10.94 4.85
C LYS A 184 -17.27 12.27 5.62
N GLY A 185 -16.39 12.45 6.61
CA GLY A 185 -16.35 13.60 7.51
C GLY A 185 -15.07 14.41 7.33
N PHE A 186 -15.16 15.72 7.55
CA PHE A 186 -13.99 16.58 7.67
C PHE A 186 -13.26 16.23 8.96
N SER A 187 -12.09 15.60 8.87
CA SER A 187 -11.17 15.48 10.01
C SER A 187 -10.37 16.76 10.12
N LYS A 188 -10.43 17.43 11.28
CA LYS A 188 -9.59 18.60 11.58
C LYS A 188 -8.19 18.11 12.01
N PHE A 189 -7.57 17.26 11.18
CA PHE A 189 -6.43 16.36 11.45
C PHE A 189 -6.83 15.03 12.09
#